data_AF-A0A9W6YTF6-F1
#
_entry.id   AF-A0A9W6YTF6-F1
#
_cell.length_a   1.000
_cell.length_b   1.000
_cell.length_c   1.000
_cell.angle_alpha   90.00
_cell.angle_beta   90.00
_cell.angle_gamma   90.00
#
_symmetry.space_group_name_H-M   'P 1'
#
loop_
_entity.id
_entity.type
_entity.pdbx_description
1 polymer ?
#
loop_
_entity_poly.entity_id
_entity_poly.type
_entity_poly.pdbx_seq_one_letter_code
_entity_poly.pdbx_strand_id
1 'polypeptide(L)'
;MNNEVIGTGSGRNISAAGNRAAMDVLKNSEVVGKFNAMRMALPKIDTKESGPESNKNESKAADDDGEKRKSKKRKLNDDEEAKGGDEKAVESYPKVADDVELPVLVESSSDENGDSKYNKKLDAYLMTYKCLPKFKYEKKGSPQGMKTTLIINDMKMCYCVDNNKKASTARLSKFMMMNPQLFPRCDAI
;
A
#
# COMPACT_ATOMS: atom_id res chain seq x y z
N MET A 1 -27.06 -28.48 13.26
CA MET A 1 -26.63 -27.09 13.48
C MET A 1 -27.57 -26.21 12.69
N ASN A 2 -28.43 -25.45 13.35
CA ASN A 2 -29.41 -24.60 12.68
C ASN A 2 -28.67 -23.35 12.17
N ASN A 3 -28.77 -23.05 10.88
CA ASN A 3 -28.23 -21.82 10.28
C ASN A 3 -29.14 -20.64 10.67
N GLU A 4 -29.12 -20.29 11.96
CA GLU A 4 -29.88 -19.17 12.50
C GLU A 4 -29.17 -17.86 12.13
N VAL A 5 -29.88 -16.97 11.43
CA VAL A 5 -29.37 -15.65 11.06
C VAL A 5 -29.42 -14.76 12.30
N ILE A 6 -28.28 -14.59 12.94
CA ILE A 6 -28.15 -13.88 14.23
C ILE A 6 -28.20 -12.34 14.11
N GLY A 7 -28.10 -11.80 12.91
CA GLY A 7 -28.27 -10.37 12.65
C GLY A 7 -28.22 -10.04 11.17
N THR A 8 -28.91 -8.96 10.80
CA THR A 8 -28.96 -8.48 9.42
C THR A 8 -28.59 -7.02 9.33
N GLY A 9 -27.92 -6.63 8.24
CA GLY A 9 -27.49 -5.26 8.06
C GLY A 9 -27.42 -4.92 6.59
N SER A 10 -28.05 -3.81 6.20
CA SER A 10 -27.95 -3.27 4.86
C SER A 10 -27.08 -2.01 4.88
N GLY A 11 -26.27 -1.83 3.84
CA GLY A 11 -25.36 -0.70 3.73
C GLY A 11 -24.90 -0.48 2.30
N ARG A 12 -24.39 0.71 2.01
CA ARG A 12 -23.85 1.08 0.68
C ARG A 12 -22.66 0.20 0.24
N ASN A 13 -22.04 -0.53 1.17
CA ASN A 13 -20.98 -1.50 0.92
C ASN A 13 -21.03 -2.64 1.95
N ILE A 14 -20.36 -3.76 1.64
CA ILE A 14 -20.34 -4.98 2.47
C ILE A 14 -19.84 -4.69 3.90
N SER A 15 -18.85 -3.80 4.05
CA SER A 15 -18.33 -3.45 5.38
C SER A 15 -19.35 -2.70 6.23
N ALA A 16 -20.11 -1.78 5.65
CA ALA A 16 -21.19 -1.08 6.35
C ALA A 16 -22.37 -2.00 6.66
N ALA A 17 -22.70 -2.91 5.73
CA ALA A 17 -23.70 -3.97 5.95
C ALA A 17 -23.27 -4.89 7.10
N GLY A 18 -22.02 -5.36 7.09
CA GLY A 18 -21.44 -6.19 8.13
C GLY A 18 -21.38 -5.50 9.49
N ASN A 19 -20.92 -4.24 9.56
CA ASN A 19 -20.90 -3.48 10.82
C ASN A 19 -22.32 -3.26 11.37
N ARG A 20 -23.30 -3.03 10.51
CA ARG A 20 -24.70 -2.90 10.93
C ARG A 20 -25.28 -4.23 11.40
N ALA A 21 -24.98 -5.33 10.70
CA ALA A 21 -25.36 -6.66 11.12
C ALA A 21 -24.73 -7.01 12.48
N ALA A 22 -23.47 -6.68 12.70
CA ALA A 22 -22.81 -6.88 13.99
C ALA A 22 -23.45 -6.04 15.11
N MET A 23 -23.79 -4.79 14.83
CA MET A 23 -24.51 -3.94 15.81
C MET A 23 -25.94 -4.45 16.08
N ASP A 24 -26.57 -5.08 15.10
CA ASP A 24 -27.88 -5.73 15.24
C ASP A 24 -27.78 -6.97 16.15
N VAL A 25 -26.75 -7.80 15.96
CA VAL A 25 -26.44 -8.94 16.86
C VAL A 25 -26.24 -8.47 18.30
N LEU A 26 -25.50 -7.38 18.51
CA LEU A 26 -25.21 -6.86 19.86
C LEU A 26 -26.45 -6.34 20.58
N LYS A 27 -27.47 -5.90 19.84
CA LYS A 27 -28.77 -5.53 20.42
C LYS A 27 -29.60 -6.74 20.82
N ASN A 28 -29.34 -7.89 20.21
CA ASN A 28 -29.98 -9.15 20.57
C ASN A 28 -29.29 -9.80 21.77
N SER A 29 -29.71 -9.38 22.96
CA SER A 29 -29.16 -9.84 24.25
C SER A 29 -29.26 -11.36 24.45
N GLU A 30 -30.25 -12.03 23.84
CA GLU A 30 -30.45 -13.47 23.96
C GLU A 30 -29.36 -14.26 23.22
N VAL A 31 -29.00 -13.83 22.01
CA VAL A 31 -27.92 -14.46 21.22
C VAL A 31 -26.57 -14.25 21.90
N VAL A 32 -26.33 -13.04 22.41
CA VAL A 32 -25.12 -12.72 23.19
C VAL A 32 -25.04 -13.57 24.46
N GLY A 33 -26.17 -13.78 25.14
CA GLY A 33 -26.26 -14.66 26.32
C GLY A 33 -25.92 -16.11 26.00
N LYS A 34 -26.51 -16.67 24.93
CA LYS A 34 -26.20 -18.04 24.45
C LYS A 34 -24.72 -18.20 24.10
N PHE A 35 -24.13 -17.22 23.41
CA PHE A 35 -22.72 -17.24 23.05
C PHE A 35 -21.80 -17.15 24.27
N ASN A 36 -22.11 -16.28 25.23
CA ASN A 36 -21.33 -16.16 26.47
C ASN A 36 -21.38 -17.44 27.30
N ALA A 37 -22.55 -18.08 27.40
CA ALA A 37 -22.68 -19.38 28.07
C ALA A 37 -21.83 -20.47 27.39
N MET A 38 -21.86 -20.56 26.05
CA MET A 38 -21.00 -21.48 25.30
C MET A 38 -19.52 -21.19 25.52
N ARG A 39 -19.11 -19.91 25.53
CA ARG A 39 -17.72 -19.51 25.75
C ARG A 39 -17.23 -19.87 27.15
N MET A 40 -18.09 -19.80 28.16
CA MET A 40 -17.77 -20.16 29.54
C MET A 40 -17.70 -21.68 29.76
N ALA A 41 -18.41 -22.47 28.94
CA ALA A 41 -18.38 -23.93 28.99
C ALA A 41 -17.13 -24.52 28.34
N LEU A 42 -16.38 -23.75 27.54
CA LEU A 42 -15.13 -24.19 26.94
C LEU A 42 -13.99 -24.16 27.98
N PRO A 43 -13.17 -25.22 28.07
CA PRO A 43 -12.03 -25.25 28.98
C PRO A 43 -11.06 -24.10 28.62
N LYS A 44 -10.70 -23.30 29.62
CA LYS A 44 -9.70 -22.24 29.46
C LYS A 44 -8.35 -22.91 29.30
N ILE A 45 -7.76 -22.78 28.12
CA ILE A 45 -6.36 -23.17 27.90
C ILE A 45 -5.52 -22.02 28.45
N ASP A 46 -4.87 -22.25 29.60
CA ASP A 46 -3.97 -21.27 30.22
C ASP A 46 -2.66 -21.17 29.41
N THR A 47 -2.66 -20.42 28.31
CA THR A 47 -1.42 -19.96 27.70
C THR A 47 -0.83 -18.85 28.58
N LYS A 48 0.20 -19.21 29.35
CA LYS A 48 1.09 -18.25 30.03
C LYS A 48 1.79 -17.38 28.99
N GLU A 49 1.19 -16.26 28.62
CA GLU A 49 1.89 -15.17 27.93
C GLU A 49 2.09 -14.01 28.89
N SER A 50 3.36 -13.77 29.22
CA SER A 50 3.88 -12.52 29.77
C SER A 50 3.40 -11.34 28.92
N GLY A 51 2.63 -10.45 29.53
CA GLY A 51 2.02 -9.32 28.84
C GLY A 51 3.00 -8.24 28.40
N PRO A 52 2.56 -7.32 27.52
CA PRO A 52 3.11 -5.98 27.45
C PRO A 52 2.22 -5.00 28.24
N GLU A 53 2.89 -4.16 29.02
CA GLU A 53 2.33 -3.13 29.89
C GLU A 53 1.36 -2.19 29.16
N SER A 54 0.22 -1.96 29.82
CA SER A 54 -0.75 -0.92 29.47
C SER A 54 -0.16 0.46 29.79
N ASN A 55 0.19 1.23 28.76
CA ASN A 55 0.43 2.66 28.91
C ASN A 55 -0.90 3.39 29.16
N LYS A 56 -1.10 3.80 30.41
CA LYS A 56 -2.06 4.85 30.80
C LYS A 56 -1.66 6.16 30.14
N ASN A 57 -2.55 6.75 29.35
CA ASN A 57 -2.55 8.21 29.16
C ASN A 57 -3.97 8.71 29.32
N GLU A 58 -4.21 9.33 30.47
CA GLU A 58 -5.36 10.19 30.73
C GLU A 58 -5.19 11.48 29.93
N SER A 59 -6.21 11.88 29.16
CA SER A 59 -6.42 13.26 28.76
C SER A 59 -7.91 13.50 28.51
N LYS A 60 -8.39 14.55 29.15
CA LYS A 60 -9.78 15.01 29.33
C LYS A 60 -10.49 15.37 28.02
N ALA A 61 -11.82 15.31 28.12
CA ALA A 61 -12.82 15.81 27.19
C ALA A 61 -12.74 17.33 26.96
N ALA A 62 -13.07 17.76 25.74
CA ALA A 62 -13.76 19.02 25.44
C ALA A 62 -14.45 18.89 24.08
N ASP A 63 -15.70 19.33 24.02
CA ASP A 63 -16.55 19.55 22.85
C ASP A 63 -15.83 20.30 21.72
N ASP A 64 -16.18 20.03 20.45
CA ASP A 64 -16.64 21.05 19.49
C ASP A 64 -16.85 20.46 18.08
N ASP A 65 -17.78 21.12 17.39
CA ASP A 65 -18.33 20.95 16.06
C ASP A 65 -17.32 20.77 14.90
N GLY A 66 -17.79 20.25 13.76
CA GLY A 66 -17.10 20.46 12.49
C GLY A 66 -16.77 19.22 11.66
N GLU A 67 -17.70 18.92 10.74
CA GLU A 67 -17.46 18.74 9.30
C GLU A 67 -16.08 18.28 8.78
N LYS A 68 -16.18 17.39 7.78
CA LYS A 68 -15.28 17.22 6.62
C LYS A 68 -14.19 16.12 6.67
N ARG A 69 -14.47 15.14 5.80
CA ARG A 69 -13.60 14.65 4.70
C ARG A 69 -12.79 13.36 4.91
N LYS A 70 -13.22 12.40 4.08
CA LYS A 70 -12.42 11.54 3.19
C LYS A 70 -11.77 10.28 3.78
N SER A 71 -12.57 9.21 3.73
CA SER A 71 -12.31 7.98 2.94
C SER A 71 -10.85 7.55 2.73
N LYS A 72 -10.46 6.42 3.35
CA LYS A 72 -9.33 5.59 2.92
C LYS A 72 -9.73 4.11 2.89
N LYS A 73 -10.04 3.65 1.69
CA LYS A 73 -10.41 2.29 1.31
C LYS A 73 -9.11 1.52 1.00
N ARG A 74 -8.89 0.37 1.63
CA ARG A 74 -8.03 -0.69 1.11
C ARG A 74 -8.93 -1.89 0.82
N LYS A 75 -8.93 -2.35 -0.43
CA LYS A 75 -9.39 -3.68 -0.82
C LYS A 75 -8.17 -4.41 -1.39
N LEU A 76 -7.87 -5.58 -0.84
CA LEU A 76 -7.32 -6.69 -1.60
C LEU A 76 -8.47 -7.30 -2.40
N ASN A 77 -8.17 -7.78 -3.60
CA ASN A 77 -8.89 -8.87 -4.25
C ASN A 77 -7.83 -9.78 -4.87
N ASP A 78 -7.96 -11.06 -4.58
CA ASP A 78 -7.35 -12.19 -5.26
C ASP A 78 -8.23 -12.62 -6.46
N ASP A 79 -7.57 -13.38 -7.33
CA ASP A 79 -8.04 -14.41 -8.25
C ASP A 79 -8.61 -14.11 -9.65
N GLU A 80 -7.81 -14.64 -10.59
CA GLU A 80 -8.11 -15.48 -11.77
C GLU A 80 -8.57 -14.93 -13.14
N GLU A 81 -7.67 -15.21 -14.08
CA GLU A 81 -7.82 -15.80 -15.42
C GLU A 81 -8.47 -15.07 -16.61
N ALA A 82 -7.63 -15.06 -17.66
CA ALA A 82 -7.92 -15.33 -19.07
C ALA A 82 -8.82 -14.36 -19.86
N LYS A 83 -8.15 -13.53 -20.67
CA LYS A 83 -8.23 -13.46 -22.15
C LYS A 83 -7.42 -12.24 -22.59
N GLY A 84 -6.48 -12.39 -23.52
CA GLY A 84 -6.79 -12.29 -24.95
C GLY A 84 -6.53 -10.84 -25.37
N GLY A 85 -5.47 -10.63 -26.14
CA GLY A 85 -4.81 -9.34 -26.31
C GLY A 85 -5.66 -8.21 -26.92
N ASP A 86 -5.15 -7.00 -26.76
CA ASP A 86 -5.08 -6.04 -27.84
C ASP A 86 -3.89 -5.10 -27.57
N GLU A 87 -3.05 -4.98 -28.59
CA GLU A 87 -1.90 -4.09 -28.63
C GLU A 87 -2.34 -2.62 -28.62
N LYS A 88 -1.39 -1.76 -28.21
CA LYS A 88 -1.29 -0.30 -28.46
C LYS A 88 -1.61 0.60 -27.27
N ALA A 89 -0.55 0.87 -26.51
CA ALA A 89 0.08 2.19 -26.51
C ALA A 89 1.50 2.00 -25.96
N VAL A 90 2.46 1.73 -26.85
CA VAL A 90 3.87 1.79 -26.49
C VAL A 90 4.18 3.27 -26.32
N GLU A 91 3.95 3.78 -25.11
CA GLU A 91 4.48 5.04 -24.64
C GLU A 91 6.01 4.87 -24.68
N SER A 92 6.60 5.30 -25.80
CA SER A 92 8.00 5.08 -26.12
C SER A 92 8.85 6.00 -25.25
N TYR A 93 9.23 5.53 -24.07
CA TYR A 93 10.33 6.13 -23.34
C TYR A 93 11.62 5.98 -24.16
N PRO A 94 12.54 6.96 -24.11
CA PRO A 94 13.80 6.84 -24.80
C PRO A 94 14.54 5.61 -24.27
N LYS A 95 14.83 4.65 -25.16
CA LYS A 95 15.72 3.53 -24.83
C LYS A 95 17.08 4.10 -24.50
N VAL A 96 17.50 3.91 -23.25
CA VAL A 96 18.76 4.41 -22.71
C VAL A 96 19.90 3.58 -23.31
N ALA A 97 20.85 4.19 -24.01
CA ALA A 97 22.01 3.47 -24.57
C ALA A 97 22.87 2.81 -23.47
N ASP A 98 23.66 1.80 -23.81
CA ASP A 98 24.47 1.02 -22.86
C ASP A 98 25.57 1.83 -22.16
N ASP A 99 25.83 3.09 -22.56
CA ASP A 99 26.87 4.01 -22.05
C ASP A 99 26.32 5.25 -21.34
N VAL A 100 25.11 5.19 -20.76
CA VAL A 100 24.55 6.38 -20.12
C VAL A 100 25.17 6.69 -18.76
N GLU A 101 25.54 7.96 -18.55
CA GLU A 101 26.01 8.48 -17.27
C GLU A 101 24.88 8.45 -16.23
N LEU A 102 25.15 7.75 -15.12
CA LEU A 102 24.25 7.69 -13.98
C LEU A 102 24.54 8.88 -13.03
N PRO A 103 23.53 9.50 -12.38
CA PRO A 103 22.11 9.16 -12.42
C PRO A 103 21.34 9.81 -13.58
N VAL A 104 20.47 9.04 -14.23
CA VAL A 104 19.63 9.52 -15.34
C VAL A 104 18.49 10.42 -14.84
N LEU A 105 18.28 11.56 -15.50
CA LEU A 105 17.09 12.41 -15.27
C LEU A 105 15.87 11.79 -15.96
N VAL A 106 14.83 11.52 -15.17
CA VAL A 106 13.52 11.08 -15.68
C VAL A 106 12.59 12.29 -15.71
N GLU A 107 12.14 12.65 -16.91
CA GLU A 107 11.23 13.79 -17.12
C GLU A 107 9.86 13.54 -16.49
N SER A 108 9.28 14.61 -15.95
CA SER A 108 7.97 14.57 -15.33
C SER A 108 6.89 14.76 -16.39
N SER A 109 6.32 13.65 -16.90
CA SER A 109 5.12 13.72 -17.74
C SER A 109 3.90 14.08 -16.88
N SER A 110 3.06 14.98 -17.39
CA SER A 110 1.93 15.55 -16.65
C SER A 110 0.75 14.56 -16.51
N ASP A 111 0.80 13.42 -17.21
CA ASP A 111 -0.38 12.58 -17.48
C ASP A 111 -0.51 11.33 -16.60
N GLU A 112 0.44 11.04 -15.71
CA GLU A 112 0.43 9.77 -14.99
C GLU A 112 0.05 9.91 -13.51
N ASN A 113 -1.20 9.54 -13.20
CA ASN A 113 -1.57 9.09 -11.86
C ASN A 113 -0.75 7.83 -11.54
N GLY A 114 0.36 8.02 -10.81
CA GLY A 114 1.38 7.00 -10.56
C GLY A 114 0.82 5.61 -10.24
N ASP A 115 0.98 4.69 -11.18
CA ASP A 115 0.58 3.31 -11.04
C ASP A 115 1.51 2.61 -10.03
N SER A 116 1.00 2.39 -8.81
CA SER A 116 1.76 1.74 -7.72
C SER A 116 2.19 0.30 -8.03
N LYS A 117 1.76 -0.26 -9.16
CA LYS A 117 2.09 -1.61 -9.63
C LYS A 117 3.60 -1.75 -9.91
N TYR A 118 4.24 -0.71 -10.44
CA TYR A 118 5.66 -0.76 -10.83
C TYR A 118 6.61 -0.81 -9.64
N ASN A 119 6.27 -0.17 -8.51
CA ASN A 119 7.08 -0.24 -7.28
C ASN A 119 7.19 -1.69 -6.78
N LYS A 120 6.05 -2.38 -6.69
CA LYS A 120 6.03 -3.78 -6.24
C LYS A 120 6.80 -4.71 -7.17
N LYS A 121 6.72 -4.47 -8.49
CA LYS A 121 7.46 -5.24 -9.49
C LYS A 121 8.96 -5.00 -9.38
N LEU A 122 9.38 -3.75 -9.18
CA LEU A 122 10.79 -3.42 -8.98
C LEU A 122 11.33 -4.06 -7.69
N ASP A 123 10.59 -3.97 -6.58
CA ASP A 123 10.97 -4.59 -5.32
C ASP A 123 11.13 -6.11 -5.46
N ALA A 124 10.16 -6.78 -6.09
CA ALA A 124 10.21 -8.22 -6.33
C ALA A 124 11.39 -8.64 -7.24
N TYR A 125 11.65 -7.85 -8.29
CA TYR A 125 12.79 -8.09 -9.18
C TYR A 125 14.10 -7.96 -8.40
N LEU A 126 14.31 -6.84 -7.71
CA LEU A 126 15.55 -6.57 -6.98
C LEU A 126 15.79 -7.54 -5.82
N MET A 127 14.74 -8.04 -5.15
CA MET A 127 14.85 -9.12 -4.15
C MET A 127 15.47 -10.39 -4.73
N THR A 128 15.21 -10.71 -6.00
CA THR A 128 15.80 -11.88 -6.68
C THR A 128 17.33 -11.73 -6.81
N TYR A 129 17.79 -10.50 -7.02
CA TYR A 129 19.22 -10.14 -7.15
C TYR A 129 19.85 -9.68 -5.82
N LYS A 130 19.18 -9.93 -4.67
CA LYS A 130 19.63 -9.47 -3.34
C LYS A 130 19.92 -7.96 -3.25
N CYS A 131 19.38 -7.18 -4.18
CA CYS A 131 19.49 -5.74 -4.23
C CYS A 131 18.30 -5.10 -3.49
N LEU A 132 18.54 -4.00 -2.78
CA LEU A 132 17.47 -3.25 -2.12
C LEU A 132 17.36 -1.83 -2.68
N PRO A 133 16.21 -1.44 -3.24
CA PRO A 133 15.99 -0.08 -3.70
C PRO A 133 15.85 0.87 -2.50
N LYS A 134 16.60 1.98 -2.51
CA LYS A 134 16.51 3.08 -1.54
C LYS A 134 16.10 4.34 -2.29
N PHE A 135 15.02 4.98 -1.86
CA PHE A 135 14.58 6.26 -2.41
C PHE A 135 15.01 7.41 -1.50
N LYS A 136 15.86 8.31 -2.00
CA LYS A 136 16.28 9.53 -1.30
C LYS A 136 15.46 10.72 -1.78
N TYR A 137 14.96 11.53 -0.85
CA TYR A 137 14.15 12.70 -1.14
C TYR A 137 14.88 13.97 -0.71
N GLU A 138 15.10 14.88 -1.64
CA GLU A 138 15.72 16.18 -1.41
C GLU A 138 14.71 17.27 -1.80
N LYS A 139 14.34 18.12 -0.84
CA LYS A 139 13.50 19.29 -1.13
C LYS A 139 14.39 20.33 -1.81
N LYS A 140 14.17 20.57 -3.11
CA LYS A 140 14.70 21.78 -3.74
C LYS A 140 13.69 22.89 -3.45
N GLY A 141 14.18 24.09 -3.14
CA GLY A 141 13.31 25.22 -2.77
C GLY A 141 12.21 25.47 -3.82
N SER A 142 11.08 26.01 -3.38
CA SER A 142 10.00 26.47 -4.29
C SER A 142 10.58 27.42 -5.34
N PRO A 143 10.31 27.26 -6.64
CA PRO A 143 9.23 26.48 -7.27
C PRO A 143 9.64 25.09 -7.81
N GLN A 144 10.86 24.62 -7.55
CA GLN A 144 11.44 23.46 -8.25
C GLN A 144 11.00 22.08 -7.73
N GLY A 145 9.99 21.98 -6.86
CA GLY A 145 9.47 20.68 -6.39
C GLY A 145 10.47 19.84 -5.58
N MET A 146 10.18 18.55 -5.43
CA MET A 146 11.01 17.60 -4.67
C MET A 146 11.82 16.71 -5.62
N LYS A 147 13.13 16.70 -5.46
CA LYS A 147 14.03 15.78 -6.15
C LYS A 147 13.98 14.42 -5.45
N THR A 148 13.53 13.38 -6.13
CA THR A 148 13.57 12.00 -5.67
C THR A 148 14.65 11.26 -6.45
N THR A 149 15.56 10.57 -5.76
CA THR A 149 16.64 9.79 -6.38
C THR A 149 16.48 8.33 -5.98
N LEU A 150 16.49 7.43 -6.96
CA LEU A 150 16.54 5.99 -6.74
C LEU A 150 18.00 5.54 -6.65
N ILE A 151 18.31 4.88 -5.55
CA ILE A 151 19.62 4.33 -5.24
C ILE A 151 19.47 2.81 -5.11
N ILE A 152 20.31 2.05 -5.82
CA ILE A 152 20.35 0.58 -5.73
C ILE A 152 21.79 0.20 -5.43
N ASN A 153 22.00 -0.59 -4.37
CA ASN A 153 23.33 -0.99 -3.91
C ASN A 153 24.32 0.20 -3.80
N ASP A 154 23.84 1.29 -3.20
CA ASP A 154 24.53 2.58 -3.03
C ASP A 154 24.92 3.34 -4.31
N MET A 155 24.55 2.83 -5.50
CA MET A 155 24.65 3.56 -6.76
C MET A 155 23.37 4.35 -7.09
N LYS A 156 23.54 5.61 -7.47
CA LYS A 156 22.43 6.49 -7.86
C LYS A 156 22.05 6.20 -9.31
N MET A 157 20.91 5.56 -9.53
CA MET A 157 20.49 5.09 -10.85
C MET A 157 19.78 6.18 -11.65
N CYS A 158 18.73 6.74 -11.06
CA CYS A 158 17.92 7.75 -11.71
C CYS A 158 17.34 8.72 -10.69
N TYR A 159 16.98 9.91 -11.16
CA TYR A 159 16.30 10.91 -10.34
C TYR A 159 15.20 11.60 -11.15
N CYS A 160 14.18 12.05 -10.45
CA CYS A 160 13.11 12.85 -11.03
C CYS A 160 12.77 13.99 -10.08
N VAL A 161 12.16 15.04 -10.63
CA VAL A 161 11.75 16.22 -9.87
C VAL A 161 10.24 16.35 -9.98
N ASP A 162 9.55 16.12 -8.87
CA ASP A 162 8.08 16.10 -8.83
C ASP A 162 7.57 16.77 -7.54
N ASN A 163 6.33 17.23 -7.57
CA ASN A 163 5.64 17.78 -6.40
C ASN A 163 5.14 16.67 -5.47
N ASN A 164 4.94 15.45 -5.98
CA ASN A 164 4.39 14.34 -5.21
C ASN A 164 5.38 13.18 -5.05
N LYS A 165 5.69 12.83 -3.78
CA LYS A 165 6.55 11.68 -3.42
C LYS A 165 6.10 10.36 -4.04
N LYS A 166 4.80 10.11 -4.09
CA LYS A 166 4.29 8.82 -4.60
C LYS A 166 4.40 8.73 -6.11
N ALA A 167 4.15 9.85 -6.79
CA ALA A 167 4.27 9.93 -8.24
C ALA A 167 5.74 9.80 -8.66
N SER A 168 6.65 10.48 -7.96
CA SER A 168 8.10 10.36 -8.23
C SER A 168 8.62 8.94 -8.05
N THR A 169 8.28 8.26 -6.95
CA THR A 169 8.67 6.86 -6.74
C THR A 169 8.12 5.94 -7.82
N ALA A 170 6.82 6.06 -8.15
CA ALA A 170 6.19 5.22 -9.17
C ALA A 170 6.84 5.40 -10.54
N ARG A 171 7.17 6.64 -10.92
CA ARG A 171 7.80 6.97 -12.20
C ARG A 171 9.23 6.43 -12.29
N LEU A 172 10.03 6.59 -11.23
CA LEU A 172 11.38 6.02 -11.18
C LEU A 172 11.35 4.49 -11.29
N SER A 173 10.40 3.84 -10.62
CA SER A 173 10.24 2.39 -10.73
C SER A 173 9.78 1.94 -12.12
N LYS A 174 8.84 2.67 -12.75
CA LYS A 174 8.42 2.42 -14.13
C LYS A 174 9.62 2.52 -15.09
N PHE A 175 10.40 3.58 -14.97
CA PHE A 175 11.59 3.81 -15.79
C PHE A 175 12.63 2.69 -15.67
N MET A 176 12.93 2.23 -14.46
CA MET A 176 13.87 1.12 -14.26
C MET A 176 13.35 -0.20 -14.83
N MET A 177 12.07 -0.51 -14.65
CA MET A 177 11.46 -1.71 -15.22
C MET A 177 11.43 -1.69 -16.75
N MET A 178 11.37 -0.50 -17.35
CA MET A 178 11.41 -0.33 -18.81
C MET A 178 12.84 -0.36 -19.39
N ASN A 179 13.86 -0.16 -18.56
CA ASN A 179 15.26 -0.16 -18.97
C ASN A 179 16.03 -1.27 -18.23
N PRO A 180 15.74 -2.55 -18.53
CA PRO A 180 16.38 -3.67 -17.84
C PRO A 180 17.89 -3.72 -18.06
N GLN A 181 18.44 -3.08 -19.10
CA GLN A 181 19.89 -2.96 -19.30
C GLN A 181 20.62 -2.20 -18.17
N LEU A 182 19.90 -1.48 -17.32
CA LEU A 182 20.49 -0.79 -16.17
C LEU A 182 20.72 -1.70 -14.96
N PHE A 183 20.06 -2.87 -14.88
CA PHE A 183 20.19 -3.79 -13.75
C PHE A 183 21.54 -4.50 -13.64
N PRO A 184 22.18 -4.97 -14.74
CA PRO A 184 23.52 -5.56 -14.65
C PRO A 184 24.56 -4.60 -14.05
N ARG A 185 24.40 -3.29 -14.28
CA ARG A 185 25.23 -2.26 -13.65
C ARG A 185 25.03 -2.17 -12.15
N CYS A 186 23.89 -2.63 -11.61
CA CYS A 186 23.60 -2.66 -10.16
C CYS A 186 24.25 -3.85 -9.43
N ASP A 187 24.54 -4.93 -10.15
CA ASP A 187 25.05 -6.19 -9.60
C ASP A 187 26.58 -6.18 -9.40
N ALA A 188 27.26 -5.14 -9.87
CA ALA A 188 28.72 -5.08 -9.96
C ALA A 188 29.47 -4.74 -8.64
N ILE A 189 28.95 -5.12 -7.47
CA ILE A 189 29.63 -4.94 -6.17
C ILE A 189 29.77 -6.27 -5.44
#